data_AF-A0A956ER11-F1
#
_entry.id   AF-A0A956ER11-F1
#
_cell.length_a   1.000
_cell.length_b   1.000
_cell.length_c   1.000
_cell.angle_alpha   90.00
_cell.angle_beta   90.00
_cell.angle_gamma   90.00
#
_symmetry.space_group_name_H-M   'P 1'
#
loop_
_entity.id
_entity.type
_entity.pdbx_description
1 polymer ?
#
loop_
_entity_poly.entity_id
_entity_poly.type
_entity_poly.pdbx_seq_one_letter_code
_entity_poly.pdbx_strand_id
1 'polypeptide(L)'
;MPLLVFSQVALEPSGLLRAATLVSRSLPSPLDVDVAGFEDNAHLGSGIGSEAAIISARLSVDVRFGELEGRFALQQRANHETALSLAQAAEQRGQAHGMAQLAQRCPWVWELDSEEPLESALAWLFCAALASWGLGPILPSDHSTLFGVRGARLRAGV
;
A
#
# COMPACT_ATOMS: atom_id res chain seq x y z
N MET A 1 21.09 18.26 0.99
CA MET A 1 19.90 17.37 0.97
C MET A 1 20.14 16.31 -0.08
N PRO A 2 20.24 15.01 0.25
CA PRO A 2 20.40 13.99 -0.76
C PRO A 2 19.04 13.77 -1.44
N LEU A 3 18.98 13.98 -2.75
CA LEU A 3 17.89 13.47 -3.57
C LEU A 3 18.00 11.95 -3.59
N LEU A 4 17.10 11.26 -2.90
CA LEU A 4 16.90 9.82 -3.09
C LEU A 4 16.34 9.61 -4.49
N VAL A 5 17.21 9.26 -5.42
CA VAL A 5 16.83 8.79 -6.76
C VAL A 5 16.27 7.39 -6.59
N PHE A 6 14.94 7.27 -6.55
CA PHE A 6 14.25 5.98 -6.65
C PHE A 6 14.42 5.48 -8.09
N SER A 7 15.43 4.66 -8.35
CA SER A 7 15.51 3.95 -9.62
C SER A 7 14.31 3.01 -9.72
N GLN A 8 13.66 3.00 -10.89
CA GLN A 8 12.60 2.03 -11.21
C GLN A 8 13.22 0.63 -11.20
N VAL A 9 13.25 -0.01 -10.04
CA VAL A 9 13.66 -1.40 -9.90
C VAL A 9 12.45 -2.25 -10.30
N ALA A 10 12.63 -3.10 -11.30
CA ALA A 10 11.68 -4.15 -11.64
C ALA A 10 11.38 -4.97 -10.37
N LEU A 11 10.14 -4.88 -9.89
CA LEU A 11 9.67 -5.54 -8.67
C LEU A 11 9.30 -6.99 -9.01
N GLU A 12 10.30 -7.87 -8.95
CA GLU A 12 10.15 -9.34 -8.82
C GLU A 12 9.21 -9.72 -7.65
N PRO A 13 8.68 -10.96 -7.56
CA PRO A 13 7.85 -11.46 -6.43
C PRO A 13 8.41 -11.15 -5.01
N SER A 14 9.69 -10.80 -4.91
CA SER A 14 10.37 -10.16 -3.77
C SER A 14 9.83 -8.80 -3.28
N GLY A 15 8.83 -8.17 -3.92
CA GLY A 15 8.34 -6.83 -3.55
C GLY A 15 7.80 -6.74 -2.12
N LEU A 16 7.08 -7.77 -1.67
CA LEU A 16 6.54 -7.88 -0.31
C LEU A 16 7.60 -8.24 0.73
N LEU A 17 8.57 -9.08 0.38
CA LEU A 17 9.72 -9.37 1.24
C LEU A 17 10.57 -8.11 1.44
N ARG A 18 10.72 -7.28 0.40
CA ARG A 18 11.30 -5.94 0.49
C ARG A 18 10.44 -5.00 1.32
N ALA A 19 9.12 -5.02 1.16
CA ALA A 19 8.22 -4.23 2.00
C ALA A 19 8.38 -4.63 3.48
N ALA A 20 8.30 -5.93 3.82
CA ALA A 20 8.54 -6.43 5.18
C ALA A 20 9.94 -6.08 5.71
N THR A 21 10.97 -6.18 4.87
CA THR A 21 12.35 -5.80 5.24
C THR A 21 12.48 -4.29 5.43
N LEU A 22 11.84 -3.47 4.60
CA LEU A 22 11.85 -2.01 4.72
C LEU A 22 11.11 -1.59 5.99
N VAL A 23 9.89 -2.13 6.16
CA VAL A 23 9.00 -1.93 7.31
C VAL A 23 9.74 -2.24 8.61
N SER A 24 10.40 -3.39 8.68
CA SER A 24 11.13 -3.82 9.88
C SER A 24 12.47 -3.11 10.14
N ARG A 25 13.06 -2.41 9.15
CA ARG A 25 14.42 -1.86 9.29
C ARG A 25 14.55 -0.35 9.27
N SER A 26 13.56 0.40 8.77
CA SER A 26 13.84 1.80 8.39
C SER A 26 12.68 2.79 8.52
N LEU A 27 11.67 2.57 9.36
CA LEU A 27 10.66 3.61 9.55
C LEU A 27 11.21 4.80 10.34
N PRO A 28 10.93 6.04 9.89
CA PRO A 28 11.30 7.23 10.64
C PRO A 28 10.54 7.24 11.95
N SER A 29 11.27 7.42 13.05
CA SER A 29 10.67 7.73 14.34
C SER A 29 9.68 8.90 14.18
N PRO A 30 8.49 8.83 14.81
CA PRO A 30 8.10 7.89 15.87
C PRO A 30 7.27 6.68 15.39
N LEU A 31 7.36 6.25 14.12
CA LEU A 31 6.63 5.09 13.63
C LEU A 31 7.43 3.80 13.88
N ASP A 32 6.94 2.96 14.79
CA ASP A 32 7.44 1.61 15.02
C ASP A 32 6.51 0.61 14.31
N VAL A 33 7.08 -0.33 13.55
CA VAL A 33 6.28 -1.38 12.92
C VAL A 33 6.92 -2.73 13.12
N ASP A 34 6.11 -3.64 13.64
CA ASP A 34 6.46 -5.04 13.83
C ASP A 34 5.73 -5.91 12.81
N VAL A 35 6.43 -6.90 12.26
CA VAL A 35 5.84 -7.82 11.28
C VAL A 35 5.20 -8.97 12.04
N ALA A 36 3.87 -8.95 12.13
CA ALA A 36 3.08 -9.96 12.84
C ALA A 36 2.93 -11.26 12.05
N GLY A 37 2.98 -11.20 10.72
CA GLY A 37 2.88 -12.40 9.88
C GLY A 37 3.04 -12.14 8.39
N PHE A 38 3.46 -13.15 7.65
CA PHE A 38 3.61 -13.10 6.20
C PHE A 38 3.01 -14.37 5.58
N GLU A 39 2.12 -14.18 4.62
CA GLU A 39 1.47 -15.25 3.87
C GLU A 39 1.77 -15.07 2.38
N ASP A 40 2.52 -16.01 1.82
CA ASP A 40 2.78 -16.05 0.38
C ASP A 40 1.67 -16.85 -0.32
N ASN A 41 0.90 -16.17 -1.17
CA ASN A 41 -0.20 -16.75 -1.92
C ASN A 41 0.16 -16.94 -3.40
N ALA A 42 1.45 -17.11 -3.72
CA ALA A 42 1.99 -17.31 -5.08
C ALA A 42 1.40 -18.52 -5.88
N HIS A 43 0.37 -19.18 -5.38
CA HIS A 43 -0.34 -20.24 -6.07
C HIS A 43 -1.81 -19.86 -6.28
N LEU A 44 -2.18 -19.48 -7.51
CA LEU A 44 -3.40 -19.90 -8.23
C LEU A 44 -3.57 -19.08 -9.52
N GLY A 45 -2.90 -19.54 -10.58
CA GLY A 45 -2.98 -18.92 -11.91
C GLY A 45 -2.67 -19.92 -13.02
N SER A 46 -3.19 -21.14 -12.93
CA SER A 46 -3.15 -22.14 -14.02
C SER A 46 -4.56 -22.57 -14.45
N GLY A 47 -5.57 -21.75 -14.18
CA GLY A 47 -6.95 -21.96 -14.64
C GLY A 47 -7.29 -20.94 -15.71
N ILE A 48 -7.36 -21.40 -16.96
CA ILE A 48 -7.85 -20.63 -18.11
C ILE A 48 -9.26 -20.10 -17.77
N GLY A 49 -9.42 -18.79 -17.64
CA GLY A 49 -10.74 -18.14 -17.71
C GLY A 49 -11.33 -17.51 -16.44
N SER A 50 -10.54 -17.11 -15.44
CA SER A 50 -11.02 -16.22 -14.38
C SER A 50 -10.14 -14.99 -14.28
N GLU A 51 -10.75 -13.82 -14.52
CA GLU A 51 -10.24 -12.46 -14.34
C GLU A 51 -10.05 -12.13 -12.84
N ALA A 52 -9.57 -13.10 -12.07
CA ALA A 52 -9.33 -12.99 -10.65
C ALA A 52 -8.01 -12.26 -10.45
N ALA A 53 -8.07 -11.11 -9.79
CA ALA A 53 -6.90 -10.39 -9.28
C ALA A 53 -5.97 -11.38 -8.58
N ILE A 54 -4.80 -11.62 -9.16
CA ILE A 54 -3.76 -12.44 -8.53
C ILE A 54 -3.22 -11.62 -7.36
N ILE A 55 -3.75 -11.88 -6.17
CA ILE A 55 -3.15 -11.45 -4.91
C ILE A 55 -1.90 -12.30 -4.76
N SER A 56 -0.73 -11.67 -4.85
CA SER A 56 0.53 -12.43 -4.82
C SER A 56 0.94 -12.79 -3.39
N ALA A 57 0.65 -11.94 -2.40
CA ALA A 57 0.93 -12.22 -0.99
C ALA A 57 0.23 -11.19 -0.05
N ARG A 58 0.15 -11.54 1.24
CA ARG A 58 -0.40 -10.72 2.34
C ARG A 58 0.64 -10.58 3.46
N LEU A 59 0.79 -9.37 3.98
CA LEU A 59 1.68 -9.04 5.10
C LEU A 59 0.88 -8.39 6.21
N SER A 60 0.85 -9.01 7.39
CA SER A 60 0.23 -8.46 8.60
C SER A 60 1.28 -7.75 9.43
N VAL A 61 0.98 -6.53 9.86
CA VAL A 61 1.88 -5.69 10.65
C VAL A 61 1.16 -5.03 11.81
N ASP A 62 1.85 -4.95 12.93
CA ASP A 62 1.44 -4.15 14.09
C ASP A 62 2.18 -2.82 14.02
N VAL A 63 1.45 -1.71 13.96
CA VAL A 63 1.97 -0.36 13.74
C VAL A 63 1.73 0.48 15.00
N ARG A 64 2.76 1.19 15.45
CA ARG A 64 2.70 2.12 16.58
C ARG A 64 3.25 3.50 16.19
N PHE A 65 2.56 4.56 16.60
CA PHE A 65 3.01 5.95 16.42
C PHE A 65 2.69 6.77 17.67
N GLY A 66 3.68 6.98 18.53
CA GLY A 66 3.45 7.61 19.83
C GLY A 66 2.52 6.74 20.70
N GLU A 67 1.33 7.25 21.04
CA GLU A 67 0.30 6.51 21.80
C GLU A 67 -0.69 5.74 20.90
N LEU A 68 -0.59 5.89 19.58
CA LEU A 68 -1.46 5.18 18.63
C LEU A 68 -0.89 3.78 18.36
N GLU A 69 -1.74 2.76 18.37
CA GLU A 69 -1.40 1.38 18.00
C GLU A 69 -2.53 0.79 17.15
N GLY A 70 -2.18 -0.06 16.19
CA GLY A 70 -3.17 -0.74 15.34
C GLY A 70 -2.55 -1.82 14.47
N ARG A 71 -3.41 -2.75 14.02
CA ARG A 71 -3.02 -3.86 13.14
C ARG A 71 -3.52 -3.63 11.73
N PHE A 72 -2.62 -3.82 10.78
CA PHE A 72 -2.88 -3.64 9.37
C PHE A 72 -2.45 -4.87 8.57
N ALA A 73 -3.13 -5.11 7.46
CA ALA A 73 -2.72 -6.08 6.47
C ALA A 73 -2.52 -5.43 5.11
N LEU A 74 -1.35 -5.63 4.55
CA LEU A 74 -0.97 -5.17 3.22
C LEU A 74 -1.06 -6.31 2.23
N GLN A 75 -1.75 -6.06 1.13
CA GLN A 75 -1.86 -7.01 0.03
C GLN A 75 -1.27 -6.40 -1.23
N GLN A 76 -0.42 -7.16 -1.90
CA GLN A 76 0.12 -6.75 -3.20
C GLN A 76 -0.75 -7.34 -4.31
N ARG A 77 -1.18 -6.48 -5.23
CA ARG A 77 -1.94 -6.90 -6.42
C ARG A 77 -1.26 -6.46 -7.70
N ALA A 78 -1.23 -7.35 -8.68
CA ALA A 78 -0.78 -7.01 -10.02
C ALA A 78 -1.62 -5.87 -10.58
N ASN A 79 -0.97 -4.87 -11.16
CA ASN A 79 -1.68 -3.76 -11.80
C ASN A 79 -2.24 -4.22 -13.15
N HIS A 80 -3.50 -4.65 -13.13
CA HIS A 80 -4.29 -5.07 -14.30
C HIS A 80 -5.42 -4.08 -14.56
N GLU A 81 -6.13 -4.22 -15.68
CA GLU A 81 -7.16 -3.28 -16.13
C GLU A 81 -8.28 -3.05 -15.09
N THR A 82 -8.62 -4.08 -14.32
CA THR A 82 -9.58 -3.99 -13.21
C THR A 82 -9.02 -3.18 -12.04
N ALA A 83 -7.75 -3.36 -11.67
CA ALA A 83 -7.10 -2.56 -10.63
C ALA A 83 -7.02 -1.07 -11.01
N LEU A 84 -6.79 -0.79 -12.30
CA LEU A 84 -6.82 0.58 -12.80
C LEU A 84 -8.22 1.19 -12.70
N SER A 85 -9.26 0.44 -13.05
CA SER A 85 -10.65 0.89 -12.95
C SER A 85 -11.04 1.20 -11.50
N LEU A 86 -10.61 0.36 -10.56
CA LEU A 86 -10.77 0.60 -9.12
C LEU A 86 -10.01 1.84 -8.67
N ALA A 87 -8.78 2.03 -9.14
CA ALA A 87 -7.97 3.20 -8.82
C ALA A 87 -8.61 4.51 -9.32
N GLN A 88 -9.17 4.51 -10.54
CA GLN A 88 -9.89 5.66 -11.10
C GLN A 88 -11.16 5.98 -10.31
N ALA A 89 -11.94 4.96 -9.96
CA ALA A 89 -13.15 5.13 -9.16
C ALA A 89 -12.82 5.68 -7.76
N ALA A 90 -11.76 5.16 -7.13
CA ALA A 90 -11.29 5.63 -5.83
C ALA A 90 -10.74 7.07 -5.89
N GLU A 91 -10.02 7.43 -6.95
CA GLU A 91 -9.56 8.80 -7.20
C GLU A 91 -10.75 9.78 -7.29
N GLN A 92 -11.79 9.43 -8.04
CA GLN A 92 -12.99 10.25 -8.20
C GLN A 92 -13.72 10.45 -6.87
N ARG A 93 -13.90 9.38 -6.08
CA ARG A 93 -14.54 9.43 -4.76
C ARG A 93 -13.74 10.24 -3.74
N GLY A 94 -12.43 9.99 -3.68
CA GLY A 94 -11.53 10.61 -2.73
C GLY A 94 -11.01 11.99 -3.12
N GLN A 95 -11.38 12.48 -4.31
CA GLN A 95 -10.88 13.71 -4.93
C GLN A 95 -9.34 13.76 -5.05
N ALA A 96 -8.72 12.59 -5.21
CA ALA A 96 -7.27 12.39 -5.15
C ALA A 96 -6.61 12.49 -6.54
N HIS A 97 -6.71 13.66 -7.17
CA HIS A 97 -6.32 13.92 -8.56
C HIS A 97 -4.88 13.49 -8.93
N GLY A 98 -4.74 12.80 -10.07
CA GLY A 98 -3.49 12.34 -10.66
C GLY A 98 -2.97 11.00 -10.13
N MET A 99 -3.68 10.38 -9.18
CA MET A 99 -3.28 9.12 -8.57
C MET A 99 -3.57 7.90 -9.43
N ALA A 100 -4.65 7.93 -10.23
CA ALA A 100 -4.92 6.82 -11.14
C ALA A 100 -3.84 6.73 -12.24
N GLN A 101 -3.35 7.86 -12.74
CA GLN A 101 -2.23 7.88 -13.70
C GLN A 101 -0.92 7.39 -13.08
N LEU A 102 -0.69 7.67 -11.79
CA LEU A 102 0.45 7.11 -11.07
C LEU A 102 0.31 5.59 -10.95
N ALA A 103 -0.89 5.10 -10.60
CA ALA A 103 -1.19 3.68 -10.53
C ALA A 103 -0.90 2.97 -11.85
N GLN A 104 -1.29 3.52 -13.01
CA GLN A 104 -0.99 2.96 -14.34
C GLN A 104 0.50 2.70 -14.58
N ARG A 105 1.38 3.50 -13.96
CA ARG A 105 2.83 3.42 -14.14
C ARG A 105 3.50 2.49 -13.12
N CYS A 106 2.76 2.05 -12.12
CA CYS A 106 3.23 1.11 -11.12
C CYS A 106 2.93 -0.33 -11.59
N PRO A 107 3.87 -1.28 -11.44
CA PRO A 107 3.59 -2.69 -11.73
C PRO A 107 2.61 -3.32 -10.73
N TRP A 108 2.43 -2.69 -9.57
CA TRP A 108 1.60 -3.20 -8.47
C TRP A 108 0.77 -2.08 -7.87
N VAL A 109 -0.39 -2.46 -7.33
CA VAL A 109 -1.21 -1.64 -6.42
C VAL A 109 -1.23 -2.34 -5.08
N TRP A 110 -1.15 -1.56 -4.00
CA TRP A 110 -1.18 -2.09 -2.64
C TRP A 110 -2.55 -1.86 -2.03
N GLU A 111 -3.16 -2.92 -1.54
CA GLU A 111 -4.39 -2.83 -0.76
C GLU A 111 -4.06 -2.84 0.72
N LEU A 112 -4.61 -1.87 1.46
CA LEU A 112 -4.53 -1.79 2.90
C LEU A 112 -5.86 -2.24 3.50
N ASP A 113 -5.80 -3.28 4.30
CA ASP A 113 -6.88 -3.77 5.14
C ASP A 113 -6.52 -3.49 6.60
N SER A 114 -7.52 -3.21 7.42
CA SER A 114 -7.31 -2.70 8.78
C SER A 114 -8.41 -3.22 9.70
N GLU A 115 -8.03 -3.69 10.89
CA GLU A 115 -8.99 -3.97 11.97
C GLU A 115 -9.54 -2.66 12.56
N GLU A 116 -8.73 -1.60 12.50
CA GLU A 116 -9.10 -0.23 12.88
C GLU A 116 -9.89 0.48 11.77
N PRO A 117 -10.75 1.47 12.09
CA PRO A 117 -11.35 2.33 11.09
C PRO A 117 -10.28 3.01 10.21
N LEU A 118 -10.47 2.96 8.89
CA LEU A 118 -9.57 3.58 7.90
C LEU A 118 -9.52 5.12 7.99
N GLU A 119 -10.45 5.71 8.75
CA GLU A 119 -10.48 7.14 9.09
C GLU A 119 -9.62 7.49 10.31
N SER A 120 -8.94 6.52 10.91
CA SER A 120 -8.02 6.77 12.02
C SER A 120 -6.77 7.51 11.53
N ALA A 121 -6.23 8.40 12.38
CA ALA A 121 -4.98 9.11 12.11
C ALA A 121 -3.82 8.13 11.85
N LEU A 122 -3.81 6.98 12.54
CA LEU A 122 -2.80 5.94 12.37
C LEU A 122 -2.84 5.33 10.96
N ALA A 123 -4.02 4.98 10.44
CA ALA A 123 -4.17 4.44 9.09
C ALA A 123 -3.64 5.43 8.03
N TRP A 124 -3.92 6.73 8.19
CA TRP A 124 -3.42 7.76 7.29
C TRP A 124 -1.91 7.95 7.35
N LEU A 125 -1.33 7.99 8.56
CA LEU A 125 0.12 8.07 8.75
C LEU A 125 0.83 6.85 8.15
N PHE A 126 0.26 5.66 8.35
CA PHE A 126 0.80 4.44 7.79
C PHE A 126 0.74 4.44 6.25
N CYS A 127 -0.40 4.82 5.65
CA CYS A 127 -0.50 5.00 4.20
C CYS A 127 0.53 6.00 3.66
N ALA A 128 0.76 7.11 4.36
CA ALA A 128 1.75 8.13 3.98
C ALA A 128 3.17 7.56 3.99
N ALA A 129 3.52 6.79 5.02
CA ALA A 129 4.82 6.14 5.13
C ALA A 129 5.05 5.14 3.98
N LEU A 130 4.07 4.27 3.72
CA LEU A 130 4.12 3.28 2.65
C LEU A 130 4.25 3.92 1.26
N ALA A 131 3.44 4.94 0.99
CA ALA A 131 3.53 5.68 -0.27
C ALA A 131 4.90 6.38 -0.42
N SER A 132 5.49 6.86 0.68
CA SER A 132 6.79 7.57 0.68
C SER A 132 7.96 6.65 0.36
N TRP A 133 7.77 5.34 0.53
CA TRP A 133 8.77 4.33 0.24
C TRP A 133 8.74 3.80 -1.19
N GLY A 134 7.93 4.43 -2.05
CA GLY A 134 7.86 4.04 -3.45
C GLY A 134 7.13 2.72 -3.68
N LEU A 135 6.32 2.27 -2.70
CA LEU A 135 5.38 1.18 -2.93
C LEU A 135 4.30 1.59 -3.96
N GLY A 136 4.16 2.89 -4.22
CA GLY A 136 3.20 3.42 -5.17
C GLY A 136 1.89 3.80 -4.47
N PRO A 137 0.77 3.84 -5.21
CA PRO A 137 -0.52 4.19 -4.64
C PRO A 137 -1.04 3.11 -3.68
N ILE A 138 -1.54 3.54 -2.52
CA ILE A 138 -2.19 2.67 -1.53
C ILE A 138 -3.69 2.83 -1.65
N LEU A 139 -4.39 1.72 -1.84
CA LEU A 139 -5.84 1.62 -1.95
C LEU A 139 -6.37 0.99 -0.64
N PRO A 140 -7.18 1.68 0.18
CA PRO A 140 -7.87 1.03 1.28
C PRO A 140 -8.87 -0.03 0.76
N SER A 141 -9.13 -1.07 1.54
CA SER A 141 -10.00 -2.20 1.16
C SER A 141 -11.44 -1.81 0.85
N ASP A 142 -11.92 -0.66 1.34
CA ASP A 142 -13.23 -0.08 1.01
C ASP A 142 -13.27 0.66 -0.33
N HIS A 143 -12.12 0.84 -0.98
CA HIS A 143 -11.93 1.61 -2.22
C HIS A 143 -12.51 3.04 -2.14
N SER A 144 -12.54 3.63 -0.95
CA SER A 144 -13.12 4.96 -0.71
C SER A 144 -12.29 6.10 -1.30
N THR A 145 -10.97 5.91 -1.38
CA THR A 145 -10.02 6.91 -1.86
C THR A 145 -8.75 6.22 -2.35
N LEU A 146 -7.83 6.98 -2.93
CA LEU A 146 -6.51 6.50 -3.30
C LEU A 146 -5.43 7.38 -2.65
N PHE A 147 -4.51 6.75 -1.91
CA PHE A 147 -3.50 7.47 -1.14
C PHE A 147 -2.17 7.54 -1.88
N GLY A 148 -1.77 8.77 -2.21
CA GLY A 148 -0.37 9.13 -2.42
C GLY A 148 0.21 9.86 -1.22
N VAL A 149 1.54 10.03 -1.18
CA VAL A 149 2.28 10.67 -0.08
C VAL A 149 1.63 11.97 0.39
N ARG A 150 1.32 12.87 -0.55
CA ARG A 150 0.76 14.20 -0.24
C ARG A 150 -0.65 14.10 0.35
N GLY A 151 -1.50 13.27 -0.23
CA GLY A 151 -2.90 13.11 0.21
C GLY A 151 -2.98 12.48 1.60
N ALA A 152 -2.14 11.49 1.86
CA ALA A 152 -2.09 10.81 3.15
C ALA A 152 -1.59 11.74 4.28
N ARG A 153 -0.54 12.54 4.04
CA ARG A 153 -0.05 13.54 5.01
C ARG A 153 -1.09 14.61 5.37
N LEU A 154 -1.76 15.15 4.35
CA LEU A 154 -2.82 16.15 4.54
C LEU A 154 -3.96 15.64 5.44
N ARG A 155 -4.38 14.38 5.25
CA ARG A 155 -5.44 13.76 6.08
C ARG A 155 -4.96 13.47 7.50
N ALA A 156 -3.70 13.05 7.66
CA ALA A 156 -3.07 12.88 8.97
C ALA A 156 -2.82 14.19 9.74
N GLY A 157 -3.03 15.36 9.13
CA GLY A 157 -2.80 16.66 9.77
C GLY A 157 -1.32 17.04 9.91
N VAL A 158 -0.45 16.50 9.05
CA VAL A 158 1.03 16.65 9.07
C VAL A 158 1.66 17.04 7.73
#